data_AF-A0A7S4DEC7-F1
#
_entry.id   AF-A0A7S4DEC7-F1
#
_cell.length_a   1.000
_cell.length_b   1.000
_cell.length_c   1.000
_cell.angle_alpha   90.00
_cell.angle_beta   90.00
_cell.angle_gamma   90.00
#
_symmetry.space_group_name_H-M   'P 1'
#
loop_
_entity.id
_entity.type
_entity.pdbx_description
1 polymer ?
#
loop_
_entity_poly.entity_id
_entity_poly.type
_entity_poly.pdbx_seq_one_letter_code
_entity_poly.pdbx_strand_id
1 'polypeptide(L)'
;RPRAWRPRVWRPICSAERESDSHYLQAPMSKHFYEALLVKKGPGPLSLRDKARIRSCAGPGAGNWLEARPVCHAMSLSNPAISVAFRWRFGLALVHDPSLRCACGKQIDREGDHFQRCMVGGHHVTRHHALRGATASLFRHVAVIQEERHASSIGTVHPEDAGLRLDIVADDGHTRSSTTYFMADVTITHPVSSNQAKLNRTSRLDGAAAQDAEAAKQRTYRRASRSLAMPFFPIAVESFGRWGKSALW
;
A
#
# COMPACT_ATOMS: atom_id res chain seq x y z
N ARG A 1 33.49 -52.76 4.10
CA ARG A 1 32.48 -52.12 4.96
C ARG A 1 32.36 -50.65 4.56
N PRO A 2 31.29 -50.21 3.88
CA PRO A 2 31.16 -48.83 3.43
C PRO A 2 30.73 -47.91 4.59
N ARG A 3 31.31 -46.71 4.65
CA ARG A 3 31.03 -45.69 5.67
C ARG A 3 29.64 -45.09 5.43
N ALA A 4 28.85 -44.99 6.50
CA ALA A 4 27.52 -44.41 6.50
C ALA A 4 27.55 -42.92 6.07
N TRP A 5 26.69 -42.58 5.11
CA TRP A 5 26.39 -41.20 4.70
C TRP A 5 25.59 -40.51 5.81
N ARG A 6 26.06 -39.38 6.33
CA ARG A 6 25.27 -38.50 7.22
C ARG A 6 24.62 -37.40 6.37
N PRO A 7 23.33 -37.10 6.55
CA PRO A 7 22.67 -36.05 5.79
C PRO A 7 23.18 -34.68 6.22
N ARG A 8 23.58 -33.83 5.26
CA ARG A 8 23.81 -32.40 5.50
C ARG A 8 22.48 -31.77 5.86
N VAL A 9 22.38 -31.25 7.09
CA VAL A 9 21.28 -30.39 7.53
C VAL A 9 21.32 -29.14 6.65
N TRP A 10 20.31 -28.98 5.80
CA TRP A 10 20.06 -27.72 5.09
C TRP A 10 19.70 -26.67 6.14
N ARG A 11 20.62 -25.73 6.38
CA ARG A 11 20.30 -24.49 7.10
C ARG A 11 19.49 -23.58 6.16
N PRO A 12 18.44 -22.91 6.62
CA PRO A 12 17.72 -21.94 5.81
C PRO A 12 18.69 -20.85 5.36
N ILE A 13 18.60 -20.45 4.08
CA ILE A 13 19.24 -19.24 3.55
C ILE A 13 18.45 -18.02 4.07
N CYS A 14 18.42 -17.86 5.40
CA CYS A 14 18.01 -16.65 6.10
C CYS A 14 19.16 -16.24 7.01
N SER A 15 20.25 -15.81 6.39
CA SER A 15 21.32 -15.08 7.06
C SER A 15 21.88 -14.01 6.12
N ALA A 16 20.97 -13.23 5.54
CA ALA A 16 21.27 -11.94 4.90
C ALA A 16 20.94 -10.76 5.84
N GLU A 17 20.74 -11.02 7.12
CA GLU A 17 20.64 -9.99 8.16
C GLU A 17 21.93 -10.00 8.99
N ARG A 18 22.93 -9.20 8.57
CA ARG A 18 23.81 -8.47 9.52
C ARG A 18 24.93 -7.58 8.97
N GLU A 19 25.15 -7.42 7.67
CA GLU A 19 26.35 -6.67 7.20
C GLU A 19 26.14 -5.48 6.24
N SER A 20 24.91 -4.97 6.03
CA SER A 20 24.70 -3.77 5.17
C SER A 20 23.99 -2.58 5.83
N ASP A 21 23.59 -2.66 7.09
CA ASP A 21 22.74 -1.64 7.74
C ASP A 21 23.48 -0.36 8.16
N SER A 22 24.81 -0.29 7.99
CA SER A 22 25.59 0.90 8.37
C SER A 22 25.55 2.05 7.35
N HIS A 23 25.02 1.84 6.14
CA HIS A 23 25.09 2.84 5.06
C HIS A 23 23.74 3.41 4.59
N TYR A 24 22.61 2.90 5.10
CA TYR A 24 21.27 3.31 4.65
C TYR A 24 20.47 3.89 5.81
N LEU A 25 20.88 5.08 6.26
CA LEU A 25 20.23 5.79 7.37
C LEU A 25 18.91 6.46 6.95
N GLN A 26 18.50 6.43 5.67
CA GLN A 26 17.44 7.31 5.16
C GLN A 26 16.02 6.95 5.64
N ALA A 27 15.60 5.67 5.65
CA ALA A 27 14.30 5.31 6.21
C ALA A 27 14.25 5.41 7.75
N PRO A 28 15.27 4.94 8.50
CA PRO A 28 15.35 5.15 9.94
C PRO A 28 15.38 6.64 10.32
N MET A 29 16.19 7.46 9.64
CA MET A 29 16.23 8.91 9.86
C MET A 29 14.91 9.57 9.48
N SER A 30 14.26 9.15 8.39
CA SER A 30 12.93 9.65 8.03
C SER A 30 11.94 9.38 9.15
N LYS A 31 11.88 8.14 9.65
CA LYS A 31 10.98 7.74 10.73
C LYS A 31 11.25 8.57 11.99
N HIS A 32 12.50 8.68 12.42
CA HIS A 32 12.89 9.50 13.57
C HIS A 32 12.61 10.98 13.37
N PHE A 33 12.83 11.51 12.17
CA PHE A 33 12.51 12.90 11.82
C PHE A 33 11.01 13.16 11.94
N TYR A 34 10.17 12.23 11.49
CA TYR A 34 8.71 12.36 11.59
C TYR A 34 8.20 12.17 13.02
N GLU A 35 8.73 11.20 13.77
CA GLU A 35 8.44 11.06 15.20
C GLU A 35 8.82 12.33 15.96
N ALA A 36 10.00 12.89 15.67
CA ALA A 36 10.44 14.16 16.24
C ALA A 36 9.53 15.34 15.83
N LEU A 37 9.00 15.36 14.61
CA LEU A 37 8.02 16.38 14.17
C LEU A 37 6.66 16.25 14.88
N LEU A 38 6.22 15.04 15.21
CA LEU A 38 4.99 14.83 15.99
C LEU A 38 5.15 15.27 17.44
N VAL A 39 6.37 15.13 17.99
CA VAL A 39 6.71 15.51 19.37
C VAL A 39 7.08 17.00 19.48
N LYS A 40 7.72 17.59 18.47
CA LYS A 40 8.09 19.01 18.47
C LYS A 40 6.87 19.89 18.23
N LYS A 41 6.55 20.73 19.22
CA LYS A 41 5.78 21.95 19.03
C LYS A 41 6.66 22.95 18.27
N GLY A 42 6.44 23.09 16.97
CA GLY A 42 6.95 24.24 16.21
C GLY A 42 6.30 25.55 16.68
N PRO A 43 6.56 26.70 16.02
CA PRO A 43 5.81 27.92 16.28
C PRO A 43 4.35 27.72 15.84
N GLY A 44 3.52 27.21 16.76
CA GLY A 44 2.11 26.89 16.54
C GLY A 44 1.82 25.38 16.44
N PRO A 45 0.57 24.95 16.69
CA PRO A 45 0.15 23.57 16.52
C PRO A 45 0.13 23.17 15.05
N LEU A 46 0.71 22.01 14.71
CA LEU A 46 0.60 21.43 13.37
C LEU A 46 -0.87 21.31 12.94
N SER A 47 -1.13 21.61 11.67
CA SER A 47 -2.43 21.42 11.04
C SER A 47 -2.87 19.95 11.14
N LEU A 48 -4.18 19.68 11.18
CA LEU A 48 -4.68 18.30 11.20
C LEU A 48 -4.25 17.53 9.95
N ARG A 49 -4.17 18.22 8.81
CA ARG A 49 -3.62 17.71 7.56
C ARG A 49 -2.18 17.23 7.73
N ASP A 50 -1.30 18.08 8.28
CA ASP A 50 0.11 17.73 8.45
C ASP A 50 0.30 16.60 9.46
N LYS A 51 -0.48 16.58 10.53
CA LYS A 51 -0.48 15.44 11.47
C LYS A 51 -0.84 14.14 10.77
N ALA A 52 -1.91 14.12 9.97
CA ALA A 52 -2.31 12.93 9.21
C ALA A 52 -1.24 12.51 8.19
N ARG A 53 -0.66 13.46 7.44
CA ARG A 53 0.43 13.22 6.50
C ARG A 53 1.66 12.63 7.20
N ILE A 54 2.15 13.28 8.25
CA ILE A 54 3.36 12.87 8.97
C ILE A 54 3.20 11.45 9.52
N ARG A 55 2.06 11.17 10.15
CA ARG A 55 1.74 9.82 10.64
C ARG A 55 1.81 8.80 9.52
N SER A 56 1.23 9.09 8.36
CA SER A 56 1.29 8.22 7.17
C SER A 56 2.73 8.04 6.64
N CYS A 57 3.49 9.13 6.50
CA CYS A 57 4.89 9.10 6.03
C CYS A 57 5.84 8.33 6.97
N ALA A 58 5.51 8.26 8.26
CA ALA A 58 6.24 7.50 9.28
C ALA A 58 5.82 6.02 9.36
N GLY A 59 4.86 5.60 8.54
CA GLY A 59 4.36 4.24 8.55
C GLY A 59 5.28 3.22 7.89
N PRO A 60 5.04 1.92 8.14
CA PRO A 60 5.77 0.83 7.48
C PRO A 60 5.65 0.94 5.96
N GLY A 61 6.79 0.80 5.28
CA GLY A 61 6.91 0.85 3.82
C GLY A 61 6.87 2.24 3.17
N ALA A 62 6.54 3.30 3.92
CA ALA A 62 6.33 4.64 3.35
C ALA A 62 7.59 5.30 2.79
N GLY A 63 8.76 4.94 3.32
CA GLY A 63 10.07 5.45 2.91
C GLY A 63 10.83 4.56 1.94
N ASN A 64 10.35 3.35 1.63
CA ASN A 64 11.16 2.33 0.94
C ASN A 64 11.60 2.75 -0.47
N TRP A 65 10.88 3.66 -1.11
CA TRP A 65 11.26 4.20 -2.42
C TRP A 65 12.55 5.05 -2.38
N LEU A 66 12.94 5.58 -1.21
CA LEU A 66 14.20 6.30 -1.03
C LEU A 66 15.41 5.37 -1.07
N GLU A 67 15.20 4.10 -0.71
CA GLU A 67 16.23 3.05 -0.63
C GLU A 67 16.19 2.14 -1.87
N ALA A 68 15.18 2.32 -2.74
CA ALA A 68 15.03 1.54 -3.95
C ALA A 68 16.18 1.83 -4.91
N ARG A 69 16.93 0.78 -5.27
CA ARG A 69 17.92 0.86 -6.36
C ARG A 69 17.17 0.91 -7.71
N PRO A 70 17.44 1.87 -8.60
CA PRO A 70 16.73 2.01 -9.87
C PRO A 70 17.23 0.98 -10.90
N VAL A 71 16.97 -0.31 -10.63
CA VAL A 71 17.40 -1.45 -11.48
C VAL A 71 16.38 -1.80 -12.57
N CYS A 72 15.16 -1.27 -12.47
CA CYS A 72 14.11 -1.42 -13.46
C CYS A 72 13.15 -0.22 -13.43
N HIS A 73 12.27 -0.12 -14.43
CA HIS A 73 11.31 0.99 -14.53
C HIS A 73 10.40 1.09 -13.31
N ALA A 74 9.95 -0.04 -12.76
CA ALA A 74 9.09 -0.08 -11.56
C ALA A 74 9.79 0.45 -10.28
N MET A 75 11.12 0.46 -10.26
CA MET A 75 11.95 0.96 -9.16
C MET A 75 12.60 2.32 -9.48
N SER A 76 12.17 2.98 -10.56
CA SER A 76 12.75 4.24 -11.03
C SER A 76 11.74 5.38 -10.96
N LEU A 77 12.22 6.57 -10.58
CA LEU A 77 11.46 7.82 -10.67
C LEU A 77 12.22 8.80 -11.55
N SER A 78 11.51 9.52 -12.41
CA SER A 78 12.10 10.63 -13.17
C SER A 78 12.42 11.82 -12.26
N ASN A 79 13.29 12.74 -12.72
CA ASN A 79 13.64 13.94 -11.95
C ASN A 79 12.40 14.80 -11.56
N PRO A 80 11.39 14.99 -12.43
CA PRO A 80 10.15 15.66 -12.00
C PRO A 80 9.38 14.84 -10.96
N ALA A 81 9.30 13.52 -11.12
CA ALA A 81 8.58 12.65 -10.19
C ALA A 81 9.23 12.62 -8.80
N ILE A 82 10.57 12.58 -8.72
CA ILE A 82 11.29 12.61 -7.45
C ILE A 82 11.09 13.96 -6.74
N SER A 83 11.09 15.08 -7.49
CA SER A 83 10.82 16.42 -6.94
C SER A 83 9.41 16.52 -6.34
N VAL A 84 8.40 16.02 -7.07
CA VAL A 84 7.01 15.96 -6.59
C VAL A 84 6.90 15.05 -5.36
N ALA A 85 7.52 13.87 -5.38
CA ALA A 85 7.49 12.92 -4.27
C ALA A 85 8.10 13.52 -3.00
N PHE A 86 9.24 14.21 -3.09
CA PHE A 86 9.85 14.90 -1.95
C PHE A 86 8.97 16.04 -1.42
N ARG A 87 8.48 16.92 -2.29
CA ARG A 87 7.59 18.01 -1.88
C ARG A 87 6.38 17.47 -1.13
N TRP A 88 5.75 16.45 -1.71
CA TRP A 88 4.56 15.85 -1.13
C TRP A 88 4.84 15.12 0.19
N ARG A 89 5.96 14.38 0.26
CA ARG A 89 6.44 13.73 1.49
C ARG A 89 6.74 14.72 2.61
N PHE A 90 7.26 15.91 2.30
CA PHE A 90 7.54 16.97 3.27
C PHE A 90 6.36 17.92 3.54
N GLY A 91 5.24 17.78 2.83
CA GLY A 91 4.09 18.68 2.95
C GLY A 91 4.32 20.06 2.33
N LEU A 92 5.31 20.17 1.44
CA LEU A 92 5.57 21.37 0.67
C LEU A 92 4.57 21.49 -0.48
N ALA A 93 4.31 22.73 -0.88
CA ALA A 93 3.52 23.03 -2.06
C ALA A 93 4.11 22.34 -3.30
N LEU A 94 3.23 21.76 -4.11
CA LEU A 94 3.56 21.32 -5.46
C LEU A 94 3.86 22.54 -6.34
N VAL A 95 4.71 22.33 -7.34
CA VAL A 95 4.98 23.33 -8.38
C VAL A 95 4.18 22.91 -9.61
N HIS A 96 3.04 23.57 -9.80
CA HIS A 96 2.20 23.40 -10.96
C HIS A 96 1.61 24.74 -11.37
N ASP A 97 1.14 24.83 -12.61
CA ASP A 97 0.41 25.99 -13.10
C ASP A 97 -0.83 26.25 -12.22
N PRO A 98 -1.07 27.49 -11.72
CA PRO A 98 -2.26 27.79 -10.93
C PRO A 98 -3.58 27.57 -11.66
N SER A 99 -3.59 27.62 -12.99
CA SER A 99 -4.75 27.31 -13.84
C SER A 99 -4.99 25.81 -14.02
N LEU A 100 -4.06 24.95 -13.57
CA LEU A 100 -4.19 23.50 -13.70
C LEU A 100 -5.47 23.02 -13.02
N ARG A 101 -6.29 22.30 -13.79
CA ARG A 101 -7.50 21.64 -13.32
C ARG A 101 -7.40 20.14 -13.51
N CYS A 102 -8.00 19.40 -12.59
CA CYS A 102 -8.23 17.98 -12.75
C CYS A 102 -9.25 17.73 -13.87
N ALA A 103 -9.28 16.51 -14.43
CA ALA A 103 -10.33 16.07 -15.33
C ALA A 103 -11.75 16.21 -14.74
N CYS A 104 -11.90 16.24 -13.40
CA CYS A 104 -13.18 16.55 -12.75
C CYS A 104 -13.57 18.03 -12.76
N GLY A 105 -12.78 18.91 -13.37
CA GLY A 105 -13.00 20.36 -13.43
C GLY A 105 -12.52 21.15 -12.20
N LYS A 106 -12.18 20.48 -11.08
CA LYS A 106 -11.69 21.18 -9.87
C LYS A 106 -10.25 21.64 -10.05
N GLN A 107 -9.95 22.81 -9.50
CA GLN A 107 -8.58 23.30 -9.37
C GLN A 107 -7.78 22.37 -8.45
N ILE A 108 -6.53 22.15 -8.79
CA ILE A 108 -5.61 21.35 -7.98
C ILE A 108 -5.22 22.17 -6.74
N ASP A 109 -5.38 21.56 -5.56
CA ASP A 109 -4.92 22.17 -4.32
C ASP A 109 -3.40 22.22 -4.29
N ARG A 110 -2.88 23.23 -3.59
CA ARG A 110 -1.46 23.53 -3.52
C ARG A 110 -0.61 22.33 -3.07
N GLU A 111 -1.18 21.45 -2.26
CA GLU A 111 -0.51 20.27 -1.73
C GLU A 111 -0.79 18.97 -2.50
N GLY A 112 -1.66 19.01 -3.52
CA GLY A 112 -1.95 17.88 -4.42
C GLY A 112 -2.80 16.74 -3.85
N ASP A 113 -3.47 16.94 -2.71
CA ASP A 113 -4.33 15.93 -2.10
C ASP A 113 -5.56 15.61 -2.96
N HIS A 114 -5.97 16.54 -3.83
CA HIS A 114 -7.04 16.32 -4.80
C HIS A 114 -6.74 15.13 -5.71
N PHE A 115 -5.51 15.02 -6.23
CA PHE A 115 -5.14 13.92 -7.14
C PHE A 115 -5.28 12.54 -6.50
N GLN A 116 -5.12 12.44 -5.18
CA GLN A 116 -5.23 11.15 -4.47
C GLN A 116 -6.65 10.79 -4.05
N ARG A 117 -7.57 11.76 -4.10
CA ARG A 117 -8.98 11.58 -3.69
C ARG A 117 -9.93 11.55 -4.86
N CYS A 118 -9.55 12.16 -5.98
CA CYS A 118 -10.40 12.26 -7.15
C CYS A 118 -10.47 10.91 -7.87
N MET A 119 -11.68 10.35 -7.95
CA MET A 119 -11.95 9.13 -8.70
C MET A 119 -12.07 9.36 -10.22
N VAL A 120 -12.20 10.62 -10.66
CA VAL A 120 -12.34 10.99 -12.08
C VAL A 120 -10.99 11.27 -12.72
N GLY A 121 -10.04 11.83 -11.97
CA GLY A 121 -8.73 12.27 -12.48
C GLY A 121 -7.74 11.15 -12.82
N GLY A 122 -8.11 9.88 -12.65
CA GLY A 122 -7.30 8.73 -13.05
C GLY A 122 -6.03 8.44 -12.23
N HIS A 123 -5.51 9.40 -11.47
CA HIS A 123 -4.29 9.19 -10.65
C HIS A 123 -4.45 8.10 -9.60
N HIS A 124 -5.58 8.08 -8.88
CA HIS A 124 -5.90 7.02 -7.93
C HIS A 124 -5.91 5.64 -8.58
N VAL A 125 -6.58 5.53 -9.73
CA VAL A 125 -6.71 4.30 -10.52
C VAL A 125 -5.35 3.84 -11.06
N THR A 126 -4.52 4.75 -11.55
CA THR A 126 -3.17 4.46 -12.07
C THR A 126 -2.29 3.87 -10.96
N ARG A 127 -2.30 4.49 -9.77
CA ARG A 127 -1.53 3.97 -8.63
C ARG A 127 -2.07 2.61 -8.19
N HIS A 128 -3.39 2.43 -8.17
CA HIS A 128 -4.01 1.16 -7.84
C HIS A 128 -3.55 0.06 -8.80
N HIS A 129 -3.61 0.28 -10.12
CA HIS A 129 -3.18 -0.71 -11.10
C HIS A 129 -1.69 -1.04 -10.99
N ALA A 130 -0.83 -0.03 -10.76
CA ALA A 130 0.59 -0.25 -10.57
C ALA A 130 0.88 -1.11 -9.32
N LEU A 131 0.21 -0.80 -8.20
CA LEU A 131 0.36 -1.58 -6.96
C LEU A 131 -0.18 -3.01 -7.13
N ARG A 132 -1.35 -3.16 -7.74
CA ARG A 132 -1.97 -4.44 -8.07
C ARG A 132 -1.04 -5.31 -8.91
N GLY A 133 -0.48 -4.76 -9.98
CA GLY A 133 0.46 -5.47 -10.86
C GLY A 133 1.74 -5.88 -10.12
N ALA A 134 2.31 -4.99 -9.30
CA ALA A 134 3.47 -5.31 -8.49
C ALA A 134 3.19 -6.44 -7.48
N THR A 135 2.07 -6.36 -6.76
CA THR A 135 1.64 -7.40 -5.82
C THR A 135 1.38 -8.74 -6.52
N ALA A 136 0.69 -8.74 -7.66
CA ALA A 136 0.46 -9.94 -8.46
C ALA A 136 1.79 -10.56 -8.93
N SER A 137 2.72 -9.73 -9.42
CA SER A 137 4.06 -10.19 -9.84
C SER A 137 4.84 -10.83 -8.69
N LEU A 138 4.74 -10.30 -7.48
CA LEU A 138 5.38 -10.92 -6.31
C LEU A 138 4.75 -12.27 -6.00
N PHE A 139 3.43 -12.36 -5.94
CA PHE A 139 2.75 -13.62 -5.61
C PHE A 139 2.91 -14.71 -6.68
N ARG A 140 3.17 -14.35 -7.95
CA ARG A 140 3.48 -15.32 -9.02
C ARG A 140 4.72 -16.17 -8.74
N HIS A 141 5.58 -15.77 -7.81
CA HIS A 141 6.75 -16.57 -7.40
C HIS A 141 6.37 -17.76 -6.51
N VAL A 142 5.18 -17.75 -5.90
CA VAL A 142 4.74 -18.75 -4.91
C VAL A 142 3.41 -19.41 -5.24
N ALA A 143 2.60 -18.83 -6.13
CA ALA A 143 1.28 -19.34 -6.48
C ALA A 143 0.89 -19.02 -7.93
N VAL A 144 -0.13 -19.70 -8.44
CA VAL A 144 -0.78 -19.37 -9.71
C VAL A 144 -1.73 -18.21 -9.47
N ILE A 145 -1.46 -17.07 -10.13
CA ILE A 145 -2.21 -15.82 -9.95
C ILE A 145 -3.10 -15.52 -11.14
N GLN A 146 -4.38 -15.35 -10.83
CA GLN A 146 -5.39 -14.77 -11.72
C GLN A 146 -5.68 -13.34 -11.28
N GLU A 147 -5.76 -12.44 -12.24
CA GLU A 147 -5.98 -11.02 -12.02
C GLU A 147 -7.40 -10.64 -12.46
N GLU A 148 -8.02 -9.69 -11.75
CA GLU A 148 -9.27 -9.04 -12.16
C GLU A 148 -10.45 -10.00 -12.42
N ARG A 149 -10.71 -10.91 -11.47
CA ARG A 149 -11.73 -11.96 -11.60
C ARG A 149 -13.04 -11.58 -10.91
N HIS A 150 -14.16 -11.85 -11.56
CA HIS A 150 -15.46 -11.81 -10.88
C HIS A 150 -15.61 -12.98 -9.92
N ALA A 151 -16.21 -12.76 -8.75
CA ALA A 151 -16.42 -13.80 -7.74
C ALA A 151 -17.20 -15.01 -8.29
N SER A 152 -18.20 -14.76 -9.15
CA SER A 152 -18.97 -15.78 -9.86
C SER A 152 -18.15 -16.62 -10.85
N SER A 153 -17.00 -16.12 -11.30
CA SER A 153 -16.09 -16.85 -12.19
C SER A 153 -15.12 -17.78 -11.46
N ILE A 154 -15.06 -17.66 -10.12
CA ILE A 154 -14.20 -18.47 -9.26
C ILE A 154 -15.00 -19.68 -8.74
N GLY A 155 -16.26 -19.46 -8.37
CA GLY A 155 -17.14 -20.52 -7.90
C GLY A 155 -18.53 -19.99 -7.53
N THR A 156 -19.30 -20.83 -6.86
CA THR A 156 -20.67 -20.50 -6.46
C THR A 156 -20.67 -19.44 -5.35
N VAL A 157 -21.28 -18.29 -5.63
CA VAL A 157 -21.48 -17.19 -4.68
C VAL A 157 -22.94 -16.77 -4.65
N HIS A 158 -23.30 -15.97 -3.65
CA HIS A 158 -24.63 -15.36 -3.60
C HIS A 158 -24.85 -14.46 -4.83
N PRO A 159 -26.05 -14.40 -5.45
CA PRO A 159 -26.29 -13.62 -6.67
C PRO A 159 -25.87 -12.14 -6.58
N GLU A 160 -26.06 -11.52 -5.42
CA GLU A 160 -25.67 -10.11 -5.22
C GLU A 160 -24.15 -9.89 -5.10
N ASP A 161 -23.38 -10.95 -4.82
CA ASP A 161 -21.91 -10.93 -4.79
C ASP A 161 -21.30 -11.32 -6.15
N ALA A 162 -22.10 -11.82 -7.10
CA ALA A 162 -21.62 -12.34 -8.38
C ALA A 162 -20.83 -11.30 -9.19
N GLY A 163 -21.20 -10.02 -9.05
CA GLY A 163 -20.55 -8.87 -9.69
C GLY A 163 -19.29 -8.36 -8.98
N LEU A 164 -18.98 -8.82 -7.76
CA LEU A 164 -17.76 -8.42 -7.06
C LEU A 164 -16.54 -8.82 -7.89
N ARG A 165 -15.61 -7.87 -8.08
CA ARG A 165 -14.40 -8.06 -8.88
C ARG A 165 -13.18 -8.02 -7.97
N LEU A 166 -12.51 -9.15 -7.87
CA LEU A 166 -11.28 -9.34 -7.10
C LEU A 166 -10.08 -9.00 -7.95
N ASP A 167 -9.13 -8.29 -7.36
CA ASP A 167 -7.91 -7.89 -8.07
C ASP A 167 -6.95 -9.04 -8.28
N ILE A 168 -6.84 -9.90 -7.27
CA ILE A 168 -5.90 -11.02 -7.21
C ILE A 168 -6.64 -12.24 -6.65
N VAL A 169 -6.51 -13.37 -7.33
CA VAL A 169 -6.92 -14.69 -6.86
C VAL A 169 -5.72 -15.61 -7.02
N ALA A 170 -5.26 -16.17 -5.89
CA ALA A 170 -4.27 -17.22 -5.86
C ALA A 170 -5.01 -18.55 -5.72
N ASP A 171 -4.82 -19.44 -6.69
CA ASP A 171 -5.33 -20.81 -6.66
C ASP A 171 -4.48 -21.65 -7.62
N ASP A 172 -3.70 -22.57 -7.05
CA ASP A 172 -2.86 -23.51 -7.81
C ASP A 172 -3.62 -24.80 -8.18
N GLY A 173 -4.90 -24.94 -7.80
CA GLY A 173 -5.74 -26.10 -8.07
C GLY A 173 -5.37 -27.36 -7.28
N HIS A 174 -4.34 -27.30 -6.44
CA HIS A 174 -3.75 -28.48 -5.78
C HIS A 174 -3.63 -28.30 -4.26
N THR A 175 -3.22 -27.13 -3.80
CA THR A 175 -2.86 -26.84 -2.41
C THR A 175 -3.77 -25.75 -1.85
N ARG A 176 -4.65 -26.11 -0.91
CA ARG A 176 -5.51 -25.16 -0.20
C ARG A 176 -4.83 -24.50 1.02
N SER A 177 -3.54 -24.19 0.90
CA SER A 177 -2.83 -23.41 1.91
C SER A 177 -3.25 -21.94 1.82
N SER A 178 -3.34 -21.24 2.94
CA SER A 178 -3.61 -19.79 2.95
C SER A 178 -2.54 -18.97 2.20
N THR A 179 -1.37 -19.54 1.93
CA THR A 179 -0.28 -18.91 1.15
C THR A 179 -0.42 -19.07 -0.36
N THR A 180 -1.19 -20.06 -0.83
CA THR A 180 -1.35 -20.40 -2.26
C THR A 180 -2.81 -20.40 -2.72
N TYR A 181 -3.74 -20.27 -1.78
CA TYR A 181 -5.19 -20.31 -1.99
C TYR A 181 -5.85 -19.15 -1.23
N PHE A 182 -6.01 -18.01 -1.90
CA PHE A 182 -6.59 -16.81 -1.30
C PHE A 182 -7.12 -15.83 -2.35
N MET A 183 -7.92 -14.87 -1.89
CA MET A 183 -8.37 -13.73 -2.68
C MET A 183 -7.87 -12.45 -2.04
N ALA A 184 -7.48 -11.48 -2.86
CA ALA A 184 -7.05 -10.18 -2.40
C ALA A 184 -7.59 -9.06 -3.27
N ASP A 185 -7.76 -7.91 -2.65
CA ASP A 185 -8.16 -6.67 -3.30
C ASP A 185 -7.24 -5.55 -2.80
N VAL A 186 -6.67 -4.83 -3.76
CA VAL A 186 -5.73 -3.76 -3.51
C VAL A 186 -6.52 -2.46 -3.39
N THR A 187 -6.20 -1.66 -2.39
CA THR A 187 -6.87 -0.36 -2.22
C THR A 187 -5.88 0.71 -1.81
N ILE A 188 -6.00 1.86 -2.47
CA ILE A 188 -5.26 3.05 -2.10
C ILE A 188 -6.22 4.00 -1.39
N THR A 189 -5.80 4.48 -0.23
CA THR A 189 -6.59 5.41 0.59
C THR A 189 -5.77 6.64 0.92
N HIS A 190 -6.41 7.79 1.07
CA HIS A 190 -5.73 9.04 1.39
C HIS A 190 -6.05 9.46 2.83
N PRO A 191 -5.04 9.66 3.70
CA PRO A 191 -5.29 9.99 5.11
C PRO A 191 -5.77 11.44 5.32
N VAL A 192 -5.59 12.33 4.35
CA VAL A 192 -6.18 13.68 4.39
C VAL A 192 -7.56 13.63 3.76
N SER A 193 -8.59 14.11 4.46
CA SER A 193 -9.97 14.08 3.99
C SER A 193 -10.63 15.45 4.11
N SER A 194 -11.58 15.76 3.22
CA SER A 194 -12.50 16.88 3.39
C SER A 194 -13.56 16.61 4.46
N ASN A 195 -13.75 15.34 4.85
CA ASN A 195 -14.58 14.98 5.98
C ASN A 195 -13.81 15.21 7.28
N GLN A 196 -14.26 16.18 8.08
CA GLN A 196 -13.59 16.61 9.31
C GLN A 196 -13.44 15.49 10.35
N ALA A 197 -14.43 14.60 10.48
CA ALA A 197 -14.36 13.48 11.42
C ALA A 197 -13.28 12.47 11.01
N LYS A 198 -13.19 12.14 9.71
CA LYS A 198 -12.12 11.28 9.17
C LYS A 198 -10.74 11.92 9.36
N LEU A 199 -10.60 13.21 9.05
CA LEU A 199 -9.35 13.94 9.22
C LEU A 199 -8.92 14.02 10.68
N ASN A 200 -9.86 14.27 11.60
CA ASN A 200 -9.58 14.24 13.04
C ASN A 200 -9.03 12.88 13.47
N ARG A 201 -9.63 11.79 13.00
CA ARG A 201 -9.18 10.42 13.31
C ARG A 201 -7.77 10.14 12.79
N THR A 202 -7.50 10.40 11.50
CA THR A 202 -6.19 10.14 10.88
C THR A 202 -5.08 11.06 11.41
N SER A 203 -5.44 12.26 11.89
CA SER A 203 -4.47 13.15 12.56
C SER A 203 -4.00 12.66 13.93
N ARG A 204 -4.76 11.75 14.56
CA ARG A 204 -4.50 11.24 15.91
C ARG A 204 -3.98 9.81 15.93
N LEU A 205 -4.43 9.00 14.98
CA LEU A 205 -4.21 7.56 14.96
C LEU A 205 -3.38 7.15 13.75
N ASP A 206 -2.30 6.45 14.03
CA ASP A 206 -1.43 5.87 13.03
C ASP A 206 -2.15 4.78 12.23
N GLY A 207 -2.16 4.92 10.91
CA GLY A 207 -2.67 3.94 9.97
C GLY A 207 -4.20 3.87 9.93
N ALA A 208 -4.89 4.85 10.51
CA ALA A 208 -6.35 4.82 10.56
C ALA A 208 -7.00 4.81 9.17
N ALA A 209 -6.41 5.45 8.16
CA ALA A 209 -6.99 5.43 6.82
C ALA A 209 -6.86 4.05 6.17
N ALA A 210 -5.71 3.39 6.32
CA ALA A 210 -5.53 2.00 5.89
C ALA A 210 -6.46 1.06 6.65
N GLN A 211 -6.54 1.17 7.98
CA GLN A 211 -7.43 0.35 8.81
C GLN A 211 -8.90 0.48 8.39
N ASP A 212 -9.38 1.70 8.16
CA ASP A 212 -10.75 1.94 7.76
C ASP A 212 -11.03 1.37 6.35
N ALA A 213 -10.04 1.42 5.45
CA ALA A 213 -10.11 0.83 4.11
C ALA A 213 -10.11 -0.71 4.15
N GLU A 214 -9.24 -1.33 4.95
CA GLU A 214 -9.21 -2.78 5.19
C GLU A 214 -10.56 -3.25 5.73
N ALA A 215 -11.10 -2.57 6.75
CA ALA A 215 -12.39 -2.92 7.34
C ALA A 215 -13.55 -2.78 6.35
N ALA A 216 -13.50 -1.78 5.45
CA ALA A 216 -14.49 -1.63 4.39
C ALA A 216 -14.44 -2.81 3.40
N LYS A 217 -13.25 -3.16 2.91
CA LYS A 217 -13.08 -4.30 2.00
C LYS A 217 -13.46 -5.63 2.66
N GLN A 218 -13.09 -5.83 3.93
CA GLN A 218 -13.54 -6.99 4.70
C GLN A 218 -15.06 -7.05 4.83
N ARG A 219 -15.77 -5.93 4.99
CA ARG A 219 -17.25 -5.95 4.98
C ARG A 219 -17.79 -6.34 3.61
N THR A 220 -17.23 -5.80 2.53
CA THR A 220 -17.65 -6.07 1.16
C THR A 220 -17.47 -7.54 0.76
N TYR A 221 -16.31 -8.14 1.03
CA TYR A 221 -15.96 -9.46 0.49
C TYR A 221 -16.20 -10.63 1.45
N ARG A 222 -16.57 -10.39 2.71
CA ARG A 222 -16.71 -11.46 3.72
C ARG A 222 -17.70 -12.54 3.34
N ARG A 223 -18.82 -12.20 2.70
CA ARG A 223 -19.80 -13.22 2.30
C ARG A 223 -19.27 -14.06 1.14
N ALA A 224 -18.77 -13.43 0.07
CA ALA A 224 -18.12 -14.12 -1.04
C ALA A 224 -16.97 -15.04 -0.57
N SER A 225 -16.13 -14.56 0.36
CA SER A 225 -15.06 -15.34 1.00
C SER A 225 -15.56 -16.61 1.67
N ARG A 226 -16.70 -16.54 2.38
CA ARG A 226 -17.33 -17.72 2.99
C ARG A 226 -17.91 -18.66 1.93
N SER A 227 -18.60 -18.13 0.92
CA SER A 227 -19.18 -18.93 -0.16
C SER A 227 -18.13 -19.70 -0.95
N LEU A 228 -16.98 -19.08 -1.21
CA LEU A 228 -15.87 -19.68 -1.96
C LEU A 228 -14.93 -20.52 -1.08
N ALA A 229 -15.14 -20.53 0.24
CA ALA A 229 -14.21 -21.11 1.21
C ALA A 229 -12.75 -20.62 1.01
N MET A 230 -12.58 -19.38 0.55
CA MET A 230 -11.28 -18.75 0.27
C MET A 230 -11.03 -17.61 1.25
N PRO A 231 -9.89 -17.59 1.97
CA PRO A 231 -9.48 -16.43 2.77
C PRO A 231 -9.42 -15.16 1.91
N PHE A 232 -9.89 -14.05 2.47
CA PHE A 232 -9.82 -12.73 1.83
C PHE A 232 -8.87 -11.79 2.56
N PHE A 233 -7.97 -11.18 1.79
CA PHE A 233 -6.90 -10.32 2.27
C PHE A 233 -6.98 -8.92 1.65
N PRO A 234 -7.41 -7.90 2.40
CA PRO A 234 -7.38 -6.52 1.94
C PRO A 234 -5.95 -5.99 1.96
N ILE A 235 -5.48 -5.49 0.83
CA ILE A 235 -4.15 -4.89 0.70
C ILE A 235 -4.33 -3.38 0.62
N ALA A 236 -4.43 -2.73 1.78
CA ALA A 236 -4.60 -1.28 1.86
C ALA A 236 -3.26 -0.56 1.96
N VAL A 237 -3.09 0.50 1.17
CA VAL A 237 -1.93 1.38 1.23
C VAL A 237 -2.39 2.83 1.31
N GLU A 238 -1.93 3.55 2.33
CA GLU A 238 -2.13 5.00 2.41
C GLU A 238 -1.28 5.67 1.33
N SER A 239 -1.79 6.73 0.73
CA SER A 239 -1.17 7.35 -0.45
C SER A 239 0.24 7.90 -0.22
N PHE A 240 0.62 8.21 1.03
CA PHE A 240 1.98 8.60 1.42
C PHE A 240 2.92 7.40 1.67
N GLY A 241 2.42 6.18 1.45
CA GLY A 241 3.18 4.94 1.38
C GLY A 241 3.07 4.02 2.60
N ARG A 242 2.27 4.36 3.63
CA ARG A 242 2.04 3.45 4.75
C ARG A 242 1.22 2.25 4.29
N TRP A 243 1.75 1.06 4.52
CA TRP A 243 1.02 -0.19 4.34
C TRP A 243 0.11 -0.47 5.53
N GLY A 244 -1.08 -1.00 5.24
CA GLY A 244 -2.01 -1.53 6.22
C GLY A 244 -1.48 -2.80 6.87
N LYS A 245 -2.00 -3.13 8.05
CA LYS A 245 -1.51 -4.28 8.83
C LYS A 245 -1.76 -5.60 8.09
N SER A 246 -2.89 -5.70 7.38
CA SER A 246 -3.23 -6.88 6.60
C SER A 246 -2.34 -7.05 5.35
N ALA A 247 -1.41 -6.14 5.09
CA ALA A 247 -0.50 -6.25 3.95
C ALA A 247 0.97 -6.50 4.36
N LEU A 248 1.26 -6.57 5.67
CA LEU A 248 2.61 -6.70 6.24
C LEU A 248 2.90 -8.10 6.79
N TRP A 249 2.47 -9.13 6.05
CA TRP A 249 2.59 -10.55 6.39
C TRP A 249 3.96 -10.97 6.90
#